data_AF-L8M934-F1
#
_entry.id   AF-L8M934-F1
#
_cell.length_a   1.000
_cell.length_b   1.000
_cell.length_c   1.000
_cell.angle_alpha   90.00
_cell.angle_beta   90.00
_cell.angle_gamma   90.00
#
_symmetry.space_group_name_H-M   'P 1'
#
loop_
_entity.id
_entity.type
_entity.pdbx_description
1 polymer ?
#
loop_
_entity_poly.entity_id
_entity_poly.type
_entity_poly.pdbx_seq_one_letter_code
_entity_poly.pdbx_strand_id
1 'polypeptide(L)'
;MTTQTQIITINTDNNGDDVIDSRKSETKTYDGRGNLLVGVEESDTNGDGIVEYRNSTTNTYDVRGNLLTSLYEFDSGANGSIERRDLVTNTYDRRGNQLTSVQEYDFDFDNIIDQRDLVTNTYDRRGNQLTNLFERDSNADDIIDFRRIDTYTYDSRGNQLTHIYEDDSNGDHVIDKRDLTTNTYDRRGNQLTSLLEVDSNADDVIDFRNVRTNTYDRRGNQLTSVDEYDYDANGIIDFRATFTNTYNRRGNQLTNLIEVDPNADGIIDSRDLTTNTYDIWGNQLTRIRESDPNADGIIDSRDLTTNTYDIWGNQLTSISEYDEGVNGTIDSIRSETNTYDIWGNQLTNIIERDSNADGTIDYRREIIYEYLDGSQSVIGALTFSAGINDYNNSPIFEIENDNSLLATEDLDFITNISEFI
;
A
#
# COMPACT_ATOMS: atom_id res chain seq x y z
N MET A 1 24.53 -4.47 20.54
CA MET A 1 23.29 -4.63 19.75
C MET A 1 23.67 -4.23 18.34
N THR A 2 23.49 -5.12 17.38
CA THR A 2 23.72 -4.78 15.97
C THR A 2 22.58 -3.86 15.54
N THR A 3 22.92 -2.64 15.13
CA THR A 3 22.01 -1.73 14.46
C THR A 3 22.18 -1.91 12.97
N GLN A 4 21.08 -1.95 12.23
CA GLN A 4 21.10 -1.98 10.77
C GLN A 4 20.77 -0.58 10.26
N THR A 5 21.50 -0.09 9.28
CA THR A 5 21.20 1.19 8.63
C THR A 5 20.85 0.97 7.17
N GLN A 6 19.77 1.58 6.73
CA GLN A 6 19.34 1.61 5.34
C GLN A 6 19.35 3.07 4.86
N ILE A 7 19.94 3.32 3.70
CA ILE A 7 19.87 4.60 3.02
C ILE A 7 19.06 4.41 1.74
N ILE A 8 18.07 5.26 1.52
CA ILE A 8 17.25 5.28 0.32
C ILE A 8 17.48 6.62 -0.36
N THR A 9 17.90 6.62 -1.61
CA THR A 9 18.02 7.84 -2.42
C THR A 9 17.00 7.77 -3.55
N ILE A 10 16.21 8.83 -3.71
CA ILE A 10 15.22 8.97 -4.77
C ILE A 10 15.63 10.17 -5.62
N ASN A 11 15.98 9.93 -6.88
CA ASN A 11 16.22 10.97 -7.87
C ASN A 11 15.02 11.05 -8.81
N THR A 12 14.57 12.25 -9.11
CA THR A 12 13.48 12.50 -10.08
C THR A 12 13.94 13.43 -11.16
N ASP A 13 13.64 13.05 -12.40
CA ASP A 13 13.82 13.80 -13.63
C ASP A 13 12.43 13.90 -14.28
N ASN A 14 11.83 15.09 -14.29
CA ASN A 14 10.45 15.30 -14.73
C ASN A 14 10.32 15.62 -16.22
N ASN A 15 11.43 15.75 -16.94
CA ASN A 15 11.43 16.05 -18.37
C ASN A 15 12.25 15.04 -19.20
N GLY A 16 12.85 14.05 -18.55
CA GLY A 16 13.62 12.97 -19.17
C GLY A 16 14.91 13.44 -19.84
N ASP A 17 15.45 14.58 -19.43
CA ASP A 17 16.68 15.15 -20.02
C ASP A 17 17.98 14.65 -19.38
N ASP A 18 17.88 13.64 -18.50
CA ASP A 18 18.94 13.07 -17.68
C ASP A 18 19.54 14.07 -16.66
N VAL A 19 18.85 15.19 -16.36
CA VAL A 19 19.15 16.10 -15.26
C VAL A 19 18.18 15.86 -14.11
N ILE A 20 18.72 15.74 -12.90
CA ILE A 20 17.89 15.54 -11.70
C ILE A 20 17.24 16.87 -11.32
N ASP A 21 15.91 16.91 -11.36
CA ASP A 21 15.10 18.04 -10.91
C ASP A 21 14.89 18.07 -9.40
N SER A 22 14.93 16.90 -8.75
CA SER A 22 14.82 16.80 -7.30
C SER A 22 15.43 15.51 -6.78
N ARG A 23 15.96 15.58 -5.56
CA ARG A 23 16.51 14.46 -4.83
C ARG A 23 15.93 14.41 -3.43
N LYS A 24 15.56 13.20 -3.01
CA LYS A 24 15.21 12.88 -1.62
C LYS A 24 16.14 11.81 -1.10
N SER A 25 16.61 11.94 0.14
CA SER A 25 17.34 10.87 0.82
C SER A 25 16.67 10.51 2.14
N GLU A 26 16.62 9.23 2.46
CA GLU A 26 16.12 8.72 3.73
C GLU A 26 17.18 7.84 4.38
N THR A 27 17.62 8.18 5.59
CA THR A 27 18.50 7.35 6.41
C THR A 27 17.71 6.76 7.57
N LYS A 28 17.59 5.43 7.61
CA LYS A 28 16.83 4.70 8.64
C LYS A 28 17.74 3.79 9.41
N THR A 29 17.70 3.86 10.74
CA THR A 29 18.45 2.98 11.64
C THR A 29 17.50 2.15 12.49
N TYR A 30 17.73 0.85 12.51
CA TYR A 30 16.87 -0.13 13.17
C TYR A 30 17.59 -0.80 14.35
N ASP A 31 16.82 -1.25 15.33
CA ASP A 31 17.31 -2.17 16.35
C ASP A 31 17.51 -3.59 15.78
N GLY A 32 18.09 -4.50 16.57
CA GLY A 32 18.32 -5.88 16.15
C GLY A 32 17.06 -6.74 15.97
N ARG A 33 15.86 -6.17 16.15
CA ARG A 33 14.55 -6.80 15.88
C ARG A 33 13.86 -6.16 14.67
N GLY A 34 14.50 -5.19 14.01
CA GLY A 34 13.94 -4.47 12.87
C GLY A 34 13.02 -3.31 13.23
N ASN A 35 12.99 -2.86 14.49
CA ASN A 35 12.21 -1.68 14.87
C ASN A 35 12.97 -0.40 14.50
N LEU A 36 12.33 0.53 13.79
CA LEU A 36 12.93 1.80 13.39
C LEU A 36 13.22 2.64 14.63
N LEU A 37 14.48 2.90 14.93
CA LEU A 37 14.91 3.77 16.04
C LEU A 37 15.00 5.22 15.61
N VAL A 38 15.64 5.49 14.48
CA VAL A 38 15.86 6.84 13.96
C VAL A 38 15.64 6.84 12.45
N GLY A 39 14.83 7.77 11.97
CA GLY A 39 14.69 8.11 10.56
C GLY A 39 15.10 9.56 10.33
N VAL A 40 15.87 9.82 9.29
CA VAL A 40 16.15 11.18 8.80
C VAL A 40 15.81 11.21 7.34
N GLU A 41 15.06 12.22 6.94
CA GLU A 41 14.68 12.47 5.55
C GLU A 41 15.19 13.85 5.16
N GLU A 42 15.84 13.95 4.00
CA GLU A 42 16.34 15.20 3.44
C GLU A 42 15.80 15.36 2.02
N SER A 43 15.34 16.55 1.66
CA SER A 43 14.82 16.86 0.32
C SER A 43 15.50 18.08 -0.28
N ASP A 44 16.10 17.87 -1.45
CA ASP A 44 16.50 18.87 -2.44
C ASP A 44 15.42 18.88 -3.53
N THR A 45 14.60 19.92 -3.54
CA THR A 45 13.38 20.04 -4.32
C THR A 45 13.58 20.69 -5.69
N ASN A 46 14.78 21.24 -5.94
CA ASN A 46 15.09 21.95 -7.18
C ASN A 46 16.33 21.39 -7.91
N GLY A 47 16.98 20.36 -7.34
CA GLY A 47 18.09 19.65 -7.95
C GLY A 47 19.41 20.42 -7.91
N ASP A 48 19.51 21.50 -7.12
CA ASP A 48 20.72 22.34 -7.06
C ASP A 48 21.80 21.80 -6.12
N GLY A 49 21.51 20.72 -5.38
CA GLY A 49 22.39 20.07 -4.42
C GLY A 49 22.31 20.66 -3.00
N ILE A 50 21.41 21.61 -2.75
CA ILE A 50 21.11 22.18 -1.43
C ILE A 50 19.83 21.55 -0.91
N VAL A 51 19.85 21.08 0.34
CA VAL A 51 18.66 20.51 0.97
C VAL A 51 17.75 21.64 1.48
N GLU A 52 16.49 21.68 1.02
CA GLU A 52 15.49 22.61 1.54
C GLU A 52 14.73 22.09 2.75
N TYR A 53 14.64 20.77 2.96
CA TYR A 53 13.88 20.24 4.09
C TYR A 53 14.63 19.09 4.73
N ARG A 54 14.70 19.10 6.06
CA ARG A 54 15.12 17.94 6.85
C ARG A 54 14.05 17.58 7.86
N ASN A 55 13.60 16.33 7.82
CA ASN A 55 12.69 15.76 8.80
C ASN A 55 13.44 14.70 9.59
N SER A 56 13.17 14.61 10.89
CA SER A 56 13.71 13.51 11.70
C SER A 56 12.62 12.85 12.52
N THR A 57 12.78 11.56 12.77
CA THR A 57 11.90 10.79 13.64
C THR A 57 12.75 9.95 14.59
N THR A 58 12.49 10.04 15.89
CA THR A 58 13.14 9.22 16.91
C THR A 58 12.09 8.43 17.70
N ASN A 59 12.28 7.12 17.74
CA ASN A 59 11.33 6.19 18.34
C ASN A 59 11.92 5.47 19.54
N THR A 60 11.06 5.13 20.51
CA THR A 60 11.39 4.21 21.60
C THR A 60 10.37 3.09 21.67
N TYR A 61 10.79 1.92 22.16
CA TYR A 61 9.97 0.73 22.20
C TYR A 61 10.04 0.05 23.56
N ASP A 62 8.98 -0.67 23.91
CA ASP A 62 9.01 -1.57 25.05
C ASP A 62 9.79 -2.86 24.73
N VAL A 63 9.92 -3.73 25.74
CA VAL A 63 10.66 -5.01 25.59
C VAL A 63 10.02 -6.00 24.61
N ARG A 64 8.80 -5.74 24.12
CA ARG A 64 8.08 -6.55 23.14
C ARG A 64 8.07 -5.92 21.74
N GLY A 65 8.61 -4.71 21.58
CA GLY A 65 8.64 -3.99 20.32
C GLY A 65 7.41 -3.12 20.10
N ASN A 66 6.59 -2.84 21.13
CA ASN A 66 5.51 -1.87 20.99
C ASN A 66 6.08 -0.45 21.07
N LEU A 67 5.72 0.43 20.13
CA LEU A 67 6.19 1.81 20.04
C LEU A 67 5.68 2.64 21.23
N LEU A 68 6.57 3.03 22.14
CA LEU A 68 6.21 3.84 23.31
C LEU A 68 6.15 5.32 22.99
N THR A 69 7.15 5.84 22.26
CA THR A 69 7.20 7.25 21.87
C THR A 69 7.68 7.38 20.43
N SER A 70 7.15 8.36 19.70
CA SER A 70 7.67 8.82 18.41
C SER A 70 7.77 10.34 18.45
N LEU A 71 8.99 10.85 18.28
CA LEU A 71 9.27 12.28 18.20
C LEU A 71 9.57 12.63 16.75
N TYR A 72 8.76 13.50 16.15
CA TYR A 72 8.99 14.05 14.82
C TYR A 72 9.45 15.51 14.93
N GLU A 73 10.47 15.89 14.15
CA GLU A 73 10.97 17.26 14.08
C GLU A 73 11.17 17.67 12.61
N PHE A 74 10.77 18.91 12.29
CA PHE A 74 10.83 19.50 10.96
C PHE A 74 11.79 20.72 10.95
N ASP A 75 12.76 20.70 10.05
CA ASP A 75 13.78 21.74 9.83
C ASP A 75 13.68 22.25 8.38
N SER A 76 13.00 23.37 8.21
CA SER A 76 12.87 24.11 6.97
C SER A 76 14.17 24.85 6.66
N GLY A 77 14.74 24.54 5.50
CA GLY A 77 16.05 24.99 5.05
C GLY A 77 17.22 24.13 5.54
N ALA A 78 16.93 23.02 6.24
CA ALA A 78 17.92 22.06 6.76
C ALA A 78 19.10 22.71 7.51
N ASN A 79 18.81 23.81 8.22
CA ASN A 79 19.78 24.73 8.80
C ASN A 79 20.12 24.40 10.28
N GLY A 80 19.44 23.40 10.85
CA GLY A 80 19.57 22.96 12.23
C GLY A 80 18.66 23.67 13.23
N SER A 81 17.80 24.59 12.77
CA SER A 81 16.71 25.18 13.56
C SER A 81 15.46 24.36 13.29
N ILE A 82 14.79 23.90 14.35
CA ILE A 82 13.52 23.18 14.21
C ILE A 82 12.40 24.21 14.24
N GLU A 83 11.46 24.11 13.30
CA GLU A 83 10.27 24.96 13.25
C GLU A 83 9.03 24.26 13.78
N ARG A 84 9.01 22.92 13.79
CA ARG A 84 7.88 22.14 14.30
C ARG A 84 8.33 20.87 14.98
N ARG A 85 7.65 20.52 16.07
CA ARG A 85 7.80 19.25 16.78
C ARG A 85 6.45 18.60 17.04
N ASP A 86 6.38 17.30 16.76
CA ASP A 86 5.25 16.47 17.15
C ASP A 86 5.73 15.34 18.07
N LEU A 87 5.01 15.08 19.15
CA LEU A 87 5.30 13.98 20.06
C LEU A 87 4.10 13.04 20.17
N VAL A 88 4.32 11.77 19.87
CA VAL A 88 3.35 10.69 20.14
C VAL A 88 3.81 9.89 21.35
N THR A 89 2.90 9.64 22.30
CA THR A 89 3.11 8.75 23.45
C THR A 89 2.02 7.71 23.54
N ASN A 90 2.41 6.44 23.63
CA ASN A 90 1.48 5.31 23.63
C ASN A 90 1.53 4.51 24.93
N THR A 91 0.40 3.91 25.27
CA THR A 91 0.32 2.89 26.33
C THR A 91 -0.32 1.62 25.80
N TYR A 92 0.02 0.48 26.40
CA TYR A 92 -0.43 -0.83 25.95
C TYR A 92 -0.87 -1.71 27.12
N ASP A 93 -1.78 -2.63 26.83
CA ASP A 93 -2.13 -3.70 27.76
C ASP A 93 -1.06 -4.81 27.80
N ARG A 94 -1.29 -5.83 28.62
CA ARG A 94 -0.37 -6.97 28.76
C ARG A 94 -0.30 -7.88 27.53
N ARG A 95 -1.09 -7.66 26.49
CA ARG A 95 -1.07 -8.39 25.22
C ARG A 95 -0.50 -7.56 24.08
N GLY A 96 -0.20 -6.29 24.31
CA GLY A 96 0.29 -5.38 23.27
C GLY A 96 -0.82 -4.64 22.53
N ASN A 97 -2.06 -4.66 23.02
CA ASN A 97 -3.13 -3.82 22.46
C ASN A 97 -2.95 -2.39 22.96
N GLN A 98 -2.96 -1.39 22.06
CA GLN A 98 -2.76 0.02 22.40
C GLN A 98 -3.96 0.55 23.17
N LEU A 99 -3.78 0.96 24.43
CA LEU A 99 -4.83 1.50 25.27
C LEU A 99 -5.02 3.00 25.03
N THR A 100 -3.93 3.75 24.90
CA THR A 100 -3.97 5.19 24.64
C THR A 100 -2.90 5.60 23.64
N SER A 101 -3.19 6.66 22.87
CA SER A 101 -2.24 7.42 22.05
C SER A 101 -2.46 8.90 22.33
N VAL A 102 -1.44 9.60 22.81
CA VAL A 102 -1.48 11.05 22.94
C VAL A 102 -0.54 11.62 21.89
N GLN A 103 -1.04 12.52 21.05
CA GLN A 103 -0.24 13.26 20.09
C GLN A 103 -0.31 14.75 20.42
N GLU A 104 0.86 15.34 20.66
CA GLU A 104 1.01 16.76 20.97
C GLU A 104 1.78 17.44 19.84
N TYR A 105 1.30 18.60 19.42
CA TYR A 105 1.87 19.39 18.33
C TYR A 105 2.37 20.74 18.87
N ASP A 106 3.57 21.10 18.49
CA ASP A 106 4.20 22.41 18.71
C ASP A 106 4.62 22.91 17.32
N PHE A 107 3.74 23.70 16.70
CA PHE A 107 3.81 24.11 15.30
C PHE A 107 4.80 25.24 15.04
N ASP A 108 5.20 25.98 16.07
CA ASP A 108 6.17 27.07 15.99
C ASP A 108 7.44 26.85 16.83
N PHE A 109 7.54 25.68 17.48
CA PHE A 109 8.67 25.24 18.28
C PHE A 109 8.98 26.15 19.47
N ASP A 110 7.97 26.82 20.03
CA ASP A 110 8.13 27.68 21.19
C ASP A 110 8.09 26.90 22.53
N ASN A 111 7.88 25.57 22.48
CA ASN A 111 7.71 24.64 23.60
C ASN A 111 6.39 24.81 24.37
N ILE A 112 5.40 25.45 23.77
CA ILE A 112 4.00 25.43 24.17
C ILE A 112 3.29 24.49 23.20
N ILE A 113 2.44 23.60 23.74
CA ILE A 113 1.65 22.72 22.87
C ILE A 113 0.52 23.56 22.28
N ASP A 114 0.39 23.52 20.95
CA ASP A 114 -0.69 24.17 20.21
C ASP A 114 -1.92 23.28 20.14
N GLN A 115 -1.74 21.97 19.98
CA GLN A 115 -2.84 21.01 19.81
C GLN A 115 -2.52 19.69 20.49
N ARG A 116 -3.55 19.07 21.07
CA ARG A 116 -3.50 17.71 21.60
C ARG A 116 -4.61 16.84 21.01
N ASP A 117 -4.21 15.73 20.41
CA ASP A 117 -5.11 14.66 19.99
C ASP A 117 -4.95 13.46 20.95
N LEU A 118 -6.07 12.89 21.40
CA LEU A 118 -6.12 11.72 22.28
C LEU A 118 -6.92 10.60 21.64
N VAL A 119 -6.33 9.41 21.58
CA VAL A 119 -7.05 8.16 21.29
C VAL A 119 -7.10 7.30 22.54
N THR A 120 -8.29 6.78 22.87
CA THR A 120 -8.49 5.76 23.91
C THR A 120 -9.21 4.54 23.34
N ASN A 121 -8.67 3.36 23.57
CA ASN A 121 -9.23 2.10 23.09
C ASN A 121 -9.63 1.16 24.22
N THR A 122 -10.65 0.36 23.97
CA THR A 122 -10.98 -0.80 24.82
C THR A 122 -11.05 -2.07 23.98
N TYR A 123 -10.82 -3.22 24.61
CA TYR A 123 -10.76 -4.51 23.93
C TYR A 123 -11.49 -5.59 24.73
N ASP A 124 -12.01 -6.58 24.01
CA ASP A 124 -12.53 -7.80 24.60
C ASP A 124 -11.40 -8.74 25.07
N ARG A 125 -11.78 -9.88 25.64
CA ARG A 125 -10.81 -10.88 26.12
C ARG A 125 -10.05 -11.62 25.02
N ARG A 126 -10.36 -11.41 23.74
CA ARG A 126 -9.67 -11.97 22.58
C ARG A 126 -8.78 -10.94 21.89
N GLY A 127 -8.89 -9.67 22.27
CA GLY A 127 -8.15 -8.56 21.66
C GLY A 127 -8.92 -7.90 20.52
N ASN A 128 -10.21 -8.19 20.34
CA ASN A 128 -11.04 -7.43 19.41
C ASN A 128 -11.34 -6.07 20.03
N GLN A 129 -11.18 -4.99 19.28
CA GLN A 129 -11.41 -3.64 19.76
C GLN A 129 -12.90 -3.39 19.96
N LEU A 130 -13.33 -2.98 21.15
CA LEU A 130 -14.73 -2.70 21.46
C LEU A 130 -15.06 -1.23 21.24
N THR A 131 -14.13 -0.32 21.56
CA THR A 131 -14.30 1.12 21.37
C THR A 131 -13.03 1.78 20.86
N ASN A 132 -13.16 2.81 20.03
CA ASN A 132 -12.16 3.83 19.73
C ASN A 132 -12.78 5.18 20.11
N LEU A 133 -12.16 5.91 21.03
CA LEU A 133 -12.52 7.30 21.30
C LEU A 133 -11.39 8.17 20.80
N PHE A 134 -11.68 9.09 19.88
CA PHE A 134 -10.76 10.14 19.45
C PHE A 134 -11.28 11.49 19.95
N GLU A 135 -10.43 12.26 20.58
CA GLU A 135 -10.72 13.62 21.05
C GLU A 135 -9.61 14.56 20.59
N ARG A 136 -9.99 15.79 20.22
CA ARG A 136 -9.07 16.86 19.85
C ARG A 136 -9.33 18.10 20.67
N ASP A 137 -8.24 18.68 21.15
CA ASP A 137 -8.13 19.98 21.80
C ASP A 137 -7.17 20.81 20.94
N SER A 138 -7.73 21.72 20.14
CA SER A 138 -7.04 22.39 19.02
C SER A 138 -6.19 23.57 19.45
N ASN A 139 -6.30 23.99 20.70
CA ASN A 139 -5.56 25.08 21.33
C ASN A 139 -4.90 24.67 22.66
N ALA A 140 -4.89 23.36 22.96
CA ALA A 140 -4.33 22.74 24.15
C ALA A 140 -4.81 23.39 25.46
N ASP A 141 -6.08 23.84 25.52
CA ASP A 141 -6.65 24.52 26.69
C ASP A 141 -7.45 23.60 27.63
N ASP A 142 -7.34 22.28 27.39
CA ASP A 142 -8.05 21.18 28.03
C ASP A 142 -9.58 21.21 27.79
N ILE A 143 -10.05 21.92 26.76
CA ILE A 143 -11.42 21.84 26.23
C ILE A 143 -11.40 21.04 24.93
N ILE A 144 -12.28 20.04 24.83
CA ILE A 144 -12.40 19.23 23.62
C ILE A 144 -13.23 20.02 22.60
N ASP A 145 -12.67 20.26 21.43
CA ASP A 145 -13.35 20.91 20.30
C ASP A 145 -14.03 19.89 19.37
N PHE A 146 -13.56 18.65 19.40
CA PHE A 146 -14.02 17.60 18.51
C PHE A 146 -13.91 16.24 19.18
N ARG A 147 -14.95 15.41 19.04
CA ARG A 147 -14.96 14.04 19.51
C ARG A 147 -15.54 13.10 18.46
N ARG A 148 -14.87 11.96 18.27
CA ARG A 148 -15.39 10.82 17.51
C ARG A 148 -15.39 9.57 18.38
N ILE A 149 -16.45 8.77 18.28
CA ILE A 149 -16.58 7.48 18.95
C ILE A 149 -16.89 6.40 17.92
N ASP A 150 -16.06 5.36 17.88
CA ASP A 150 -16.38 4.11 17.20
C ASP A 150 -16.69 3.02 18.22
N THR A 151 -17.79 2.29 18.04
CA THR A 151 -18.18 1.14 18.87
C THR A 151 -18.39 -0.10 18.02
N TYR A 152 -17.83 -1.22 18.44
CA TYR A 152 -17.84 -2.47 17.68
C TYR A 152 -18.46 -3.63 18.46
N THR A 153 -19.13 -4.54 17.76
CA THR A 153 -19.54 -5.84 18.30
C THR A 153 -19.09 -6.98 17.40
N TYR A 154 -18.92 -8.17 17.98
CA TYR A 154 -18.39 -9.33 17.27
C TYR A 154 -19.15 -10.60 17.59
N ASP A 155 -19.15 -11.54 16.66
CA ASP A 155 -19.62 -12.89 16.89
C ASP A 155 -18.60 -13.71 17.71
N SER A 156 -18.96 -14.97 18.01
CA SER A 156 -18.08 -15.87 18.76
C SER A 156 -16.83 -16.33 18.00
N ARG A 157 -16.64 -15.94 16.74
CA ARG A 157 -15.43 -16.21 15.93
C ARG A 157 -14.57 -14.95 15.74
N GLY A 158 -15.05 -13.78 16.17
CA GLY A 158 -14.36 -12.50 15.99
C GLY A 158 -14.75 -11.77 14.71
N ASN A 159 -15.80 -12.19 14.02
CA ASN A 159 -16.33 -11.43 12.87
C ASN A 159 -17.13 -10.23 13.39
N GLN A 160 -16.87 -9.03 12.87
CA GLN A 160 -17.54 -7.79 13.30
C GLN A 160 -19.00 -7.80 12.86
N LEU A 161 -19.93 -7.84 13.82
CA LEU A 161 -21.37 -7.82 13.55
C LEU A 161 -21.90 -6.40 13.35
N THR A 162 -21.44 -5.45 14.17
CA THR A 162 -21.86 -4.05 14.08
C THR A 162 -20.68 -3.12 14.28
N HIS A 163 -20.73 -1.96 13.62
CA HIS A 163 -19.88 -0.80 13.89
C HIS A 163 -20.76 0.44 13.90
N ILE A 164 -20.68 1.19 14.98
CA ILE A 164 -21.34 2.49 15.13
C ILE A 164 -20.23 3.54 15.13
N TYR A 165 -20.35 4.54 14.26
CA TYR A 165 -19.55 5.75 14.25
C TYR A 165 -20.43 6.91 14.72
N GLU A 166 -19.98 7.67 15.69
CA GLU A 166 -20.65 8.87 16.18
C GLU A 166 -19.65 10.03 16.22
N ASP A 167 -20.12 11.21 15.81
CA ASP A 167 -19.33 12.43 15.68
C ASP A 167 -19.98 13.57 16.46
N ASP A 168 -19.17 14.28 17.23
CA ASP A 168 -19.48 15.53 17.92
C ASP A 168 -18.46 16.54 17.39
N SER A 169 -18.87 17.27 16.35
CA SER A 169 -17.99 18.10 15.53
C SER A 169 -17.59 19.41 16.23
N ASN A 170 -18.27 19.76 17.32
CA ASN A 170 -18.10 21.03 18.02
C ASN A 170 -17.70 20.87 19.50
N GLY A 171 -17.61 19.63 20.00
CA GLY A 171 -17.17 19.30 21.35
C GLY A 171 -18.22 19.55 22.44
N ASP A 172 -19.47 19.84 22.09
CA ASP A 172 -20.54 20.20 23.04
C ASP A 172 -21.20 18.99 23.73
N HIS A 173 -20.72 17.77 23.39
CA HIS A 173 -21.20 16.48 23.88
C HIS A 173 -22.58 16.07 23.34
N VAL A 174 -23.03 16.69 22.25
CA VAL A 174 -24.15 16.24 21.43
C VAL A 174 -23.59 15.59 20.17
N ILE A 175 -24.15 14.44 19.80
CA ILE A 175 -23.78 13.79 18.55
C ILE A 175 -24.44 14.57 17.41
N ASP A 176 -23.63 15.00 16.45
CA ASP A 176 -24.06 15.68 15.22
C ASP A 176 -24.35 14.69 14.09
N LYS A 177 -23.69 13.52 14.09
CA LYS A 177 -23.84 12.49 13.04
C LYS A 177 -23.66 11.08 13.60
N ARG A 178 -24.44 10.13 13.07
CA ARG A 178 -24.30 8.71 13.39
C ARG A 178 -24.34 7.84 12.13
N ASP A 179 -23.36 6.94 12.00
CA ASP A 179 -23.36 5.88 11.00
C ASP A 179 -23.45 4.51 11.68
N LEU A 180 -24.29 3.62 11.16
CA LEU A 180 -24.41 2.23 11.61
C LEU A 180 -24.10 1.29 10.45
N THR A 181 -23.07 0.46 10.63
CA THR A 181 -22.80 -0.69 9.77
C THR A 181 -23.23 -1.98 10.45
N THR A 182 -24.00 -2.82 9.75
CA THR A 182 -24.35 -4.18 10.18
C THR A 182 -23.92 -5.23 9.16
N ASN A 183 -23.33 -6.31 9.65
CA ASN A 183 -22.75 -7.36 8.81
C ASN A 183 -23.33 -8.73 9.12
N THR A 184 -23.41 -9.58 8.10
CA THR A 184 -23.71 -11.00 8.27
C THR A 184 -22.64 -11.86 7.62
N TYR A 185 -22.47 -13.08 8.12
CA TYR A 185 -21.41 -13.98 7.70
C TYR A 185 -21.93 -15.40 7.51
N ASP A 186 -21.29 -16.14 6.61
CA ASP A 186 -21.48 -17.59 6.52
C ASP A 186 -20.76 -18.32 7.67
N ARG A 187 -20.84 -19.65 7.69
CA ARG A 187 -20.21 -20.47 8.75
C ARG A 187 -18.68 -20.45 8.75
N ARG A 188 -18.07 -20.03 7.65
CA ARG A 188 -16.61 -19.95 7.46
C ARG A 188 -16.08 -18.54 7.75
N GLY A 189 -16.95 -17.57 7.99
CA GLY A 189 -16.58 -16.18 8.23
C GLY A 189 -16.50 -15.34 6.97
N ASN A 190 -17.02 -15.82 5.83
CA ASN A 190 -17.14 -14.97 4.64
C ASN A 190 -18.32 -14.01 4.82
N GLN A 191 -18.11 -12.71 4.62
CA GLN A 191 -19.14 -11.69 4.80
C GLN A 191 -20.19 -11.78 3.69
N LEU A 192 -21.43 -12.12 4.03
CA LEU A 192 -22.53 -12.25 3.08
C LEU A 192 -23.19 -10.91 2.77
N THR A 193 -23.37 -10.07 3.79
CA THR A 193 -23.99 -8.74 3.63
C THR A 193 -23.26 -7.69 4.45
N SER A 194 -23.27 -6.45 3.95
CA SER A 194 -22.93 -5.22 4.67
C SER A 194 -24.08 -4.25 4.44
N LEU A 195 -24.63 -3.68 5.50
CA LEU A 195 -25.61 -2.59 5.43
C LEU A 195 -25.05 -1.41 6.19
N LEU A 196 -24.84 -0.29 5.50
CA LEU A 196 -24.51 1.01 6.07
C LEU A 196 -25.76 1.89 6.04
N GLU A 197 -26.11 2.47 7.19
CA GLU A 197 -27.15 3.49 7.35
C GLU A 197 -26.51 4.73 7.97
N VAL A 198 -26.79 5.91 7.40
CA VAL A 198 -26.22 7.19 7.80
C VAL A 198 -27.34 8.12 8.23
N ASP A 199 -27.20 8.69 9.42
CA ASP A 199 -28.03 9.75 10.00
C ASP A 199 -27.12 10.97 10.17
N SER A 200 -27.21 11.91 9.22
CA SER A 200 -26.21 12.96 9.02
C SER A 200 -26.34 14.11 10.02
N ASN A 201 -27.46 14.18 10.73
CA ASN A 201 -27.81 15.21 11.71
C ASN A 201 -28.22 14.62 13.07
N ALA A 202 -28.03 13.30 13.26
CA ALA A 202 -28.33 12.54 14.46
C ALA A 202 -29.78 12.72 14.96
N ASP A 203 -30.74 12.84 14.04
CA ASP A 203 -32.16 13.04 14.36
C ASP A 203 -33.00 11.75 14.37
N ASP A 204 -32.31 10.60 14.29
CA ASP A 204 -32.84 9.24 14.18
C ASP A 204 -33.62 8.99 12.86
N VAL A 205 -33.43 9.83 11.84
CA VAL A 205 -33.86 9.59 10.46
C VAL A 205 -32.65 9.22 9.61
N ILE A 206 -32.74 8.08 8.92
CA ILE A 206 -31.69 7.68 7.98
C ILE A 206 -31.81 8.53 6.73
N ASP A 207 -30.71 9.19 6.35
CA ASP A 207 -30.60 9.99 5.12
C ASP A 207 -30.06 9.18 3.95
N PHE A 208 -29.24 8.15 4.24
CA PHE A 208 -28.55 7.38 3.22
C PHE A 208 -28.44 5.91 3.64
N ARG A 209 -28.60 5.03 2.65
CA ARG A 209 -28.38 3.59 2.81
C ARG A 209 -27.49 3.03 1.72
N ASN A 210 -26.55 2.18 2.10
CA ASN A 210 -25.78 1.34 1.19
C ASN A 210 -25.87 -0.13 1.59
N VAL A 211 -26.15 -0.99 0.63
CA VAL A 211 -26.19 -2.45 0.82
C VAL A 211 -25.19 -3.12 -0.10
N ARG A 212 -24.28 -3.88 0.49
CA ARG A 212 -23.39 -4.81 -0.22
C ARG A 212 -23.84 -6.24 0.00
N THR A 213 -23.96 -7.03 -1.06
CA THR A 213 -24.21 -8.47 -0.99
C THR A 213 -23.14 -9.26 -1.73
N ASN A 214 -22.65 -10.33 -1.11
CA ASN A 214 -21.55 -11.12 -1.63
C ASN A 214 -21.93 -12.59 -1.79
N THR A 215 -21.36 -13.23 -2.80
CA THR A 215 -21.39 -14.69 -2.94
C THR A 215 -19.98 -15.26 -3.06
N TYR A 216 -19.81 -16.51 -2.64
CA TYR A 216 -18.51 -17.16 -2.56
C TYR A 216 -18.55 -18.57 -3.12
N ASP A 217 -17.42 -19.02 -3.65
CA ASP A 217 -17.22 -20.43 -3.97
C ASP A 217 -16.96 -21.28 -2.71
N ARG A 218 -16.76 -22.59 -2.90
CA ARG A 218 -16.47 -23.53 -1.81
C ARG A 218 -15.08 -23.35 -1.18
N ARG A 219 -14.25 -22.43 -1.63
CA ARG A 219 -12.94 -22.12 -1.07
C ARG A 219 -12.92 -20.76 -0.39
N GLY A 220 -14.01 -19.99 -0.50
CA GLY A 220 -14.12 -18.64 0.06
C GLY A 220 -13.64 -17.56 -0.91
N ASN A 221 -13.46 -17.87 -2.20
CA ASN A 221 -13.19 -16.85 -3.21
C ASN A 221 -14.51 -16.15 -3.54
N GLN A 222 -14.53 -14.82 -3.54
CA GLN A 222 -15.72 -14.02 -3.78
C GLN A 222 -16.11 -14.06 -5.26
N LEU A 223 -17.22 -14.70 -5.60
CA LEU A 223 -17.70 -14.82 -6.98
C LEU A 223 -18.44 -13.57 -7.43
N THR A 224 -19.27 -13.00 -6.57
CA THR A 224 -19.99 -11.76 -6.89
C THR A 224 -19.99 -10.79 -5.71
N SER A 225 -20.02 -9.50 -6.01
CA SER A 225 -20.37 -8.40 -5.11
C SER A 225 -21.43 -7.56 -5.79
N VAL A 226 -22.49 -7.18 -5.09
CA VAL A 226 -23.44 -6.18 -5.58
C VAL A 226 -23.53 -5.08 -4.55
N ASP A 227 -23.21 -3.86 -4.96
CA ASP A 227 -23.36 -2.64 -4.16
C ASP A 227 -24.57 -1.86 -4.68
N GLU A 228 -25.48 -1.54 -3.77
CA GLU A 228 -26.70 -0.77 -4.04
C GLU A 228 -26.75 0.44 -3.11
N TYR A 229 -27.04 1.61 -3.66
CA TYR A 229 -27.10 2.88 -2.94
C TYR A 229 -28.51 3.46 -3.06
N ASP A 230 -29.02 3.95 -1.94
CA ASP A 230 -30.29 4.64 -1.77
C ASP A 230 -29.94 5.97 -1.08
N TYR A 231 -29.74 7.01 -1.88
CA TYR A 231 -29.09 8.26 -1.47
C TYR A 231 -29.97 9.15 -0.60
N ASP A 232 -31.27 8.92 -0.60
CA ASP A 232 -32.26 9.61 0.23
C ASP A 232 -33.00 8.67 1.19
N ALA A 233 -32.52 7.43 1.30
CA ALA A 233 -33.05 6.36 2.14
C ALA A 233 -34.56 6.08 1.92
N ASN A 234 -35.11 6.41 0.75
CA ASN A 234 -36.53 6.27 0.46
C ASN A 234 -36.97 4.82 0.15
N GLY A 235 -36.01 3.89 0.05
CA GLY A 235 -36.22 2.47 -0.23
C GLY A 235 -36.18 2.11 -1.73
N ILE A 236 -35.87 3.06 -2.61
CA ILE A 236 -35.60 2.87 -4.03
C ILE A 236 -34.08 2.94 -4.21
N ILE A 237 -33.52 1.96 -4.91
CA ILE A 237 -32.10 2.01 -5.25
C ILE A 237 -31.90 3.05 -6.33
N ASP A 238 -30.96 3.97 -6.13
CA ASP A 238 -30.57 5.00 -7.07
C ASP A 238 -29.39 4.56 -7.93
N PHE A 239 -28.48 3.75 -7.38
CA PHE A 239 -27.26 3.32 -8.07
C PHE A 239 -26.95 1.86 -7.73
N ARG A 240 -26.54 1.09 -8.74
CA ARG A 240 -26.05 -0.28 -8.57
C ARG A 240 -24.70 -0.48 -9.27
N ALA A 241 -23.79 -1.15 -8.58
CA ALA A 241 -22.58 -1.71 -9.18
C ALA A 241 -22.48 -3.21 -8.89
N THR A 242 -22.17 -3.99 -9.93
CA THR A 242 -22.00 -5.44 -9.83
C THR A 242 -20.57 -5.82 -10.19
N PHE A 243 -19.96 -6.63 -9.34
CA PHE A 243 -18.62 -7.16 -9.52
C PHE A 243 -18.73 -8.68 -9.69
N THR A 244 -18.15 -9.24 -10.75
CA THR A 244 -18.13 -10.68 -11.01
C THR A 244 -16.69 -11.16 -11.19
N ASN A 245 -16.30 -12.17 -10.43
CA ASN A 245 -14.94 -12.70 -10.43
C ASN A 245 -14.89 -14.17 -10.83
N THR A 246 -13.80 -14.53 -11.49
CA THR A 246 -13.45 -15.94 -11.71
C THR A 246 -12.03 -16.22 -11.20
N TYR A 247 -11.77 -17.48 -10.86
CA TYR A 247 -10.52 -17.89 -10.24
C TYR A 247 -9.99 -19.19 -10.83
N ASN A 248 -8.67 -19.33 -10.84
CA ASN A 248 -8.03 -20.59 -11.17
C ASN A 248 -8.10 -21.58 -9.98
N ARG A 249 -7.59 -22.80 -10.17
CA ARG A 249 -7.57 -23.83 -9.13
C ARG A 249 -6.67 -23.54 -7.92
N ARG A 250 -5.90 -22.46 -7.92
CA ARG A 250 -5.10 -22.04 -6.77
C ARG A 250 -5.72 -20.85 -6.03
N GLY A 251 -6.80 -20.29 -6.56
CA GLY A 251 -7.46 -19.10 -5.99
C GLY A 251 -6.93 -17.79 -6.55
N ASN A 252 -6.08 -17.79 -7.58
CA ASN A 252 -5.66 -16.55 -8.23
C ASN A 252 -6.80 -16.08 -9.15
N GLN A 253 -7.13 -14.80 -9.06
CA GLN A 253 -8.22 -14.20 -9.82
C GLN A 253 -7.88 -14.11 -11.31
N LEU A 254 -8.67 -14.78 -12.14
CA LEU A 254 -8.51 -14.77 -13.59
C LEU A 254 -9.24 -13.60 -14.23
N THR A 255 -10.45 -13.28 -13.78
CA THR A 255 -11.21 -12.15 -14.30
C THR A 255 -11.86 -11.32 -13.19
N ASN A 256 -12.03 -10.02 -13.44
CA ASN A 256 -12.88 -9.10 -12.69
C ASN A 256 -13.74 -8.35 -13.71
N LEU A 257 -15.05 -8.52 -13.69
CA LEU A 257 -15.97 -7.71 -14.46
C LEU A 257 -16.69 -6.77 -13.50
N ILE A 258 -16.64 -5.47 -13.79
CA ILE A 258 -17.39 -4.43 -13.11
C ILE A 258 -18.46 -3.93 -14.08
N GLU A 259 -19.71 -3.93 -13.66
CA GLU A 259 -20.83 -3.36 -14.40
C GLU A 259 -21.52 -2.32 -13.53
N VAL A 260 -21.77 -1.13 -14.09
CA VAL A 260 -22.38 -0.02 -13.36
C VAL A 260 -23.71 0.37 -14.01
N ASP A 261 -24.71 0.58 -13.17
CA ASP A 261 -26.08 0.98 -13.48
C ASP A 261 -26.39 2.19 -12.57
N PRO A 262 -26.02 3.42 -12.99
CA PRO A 262 -26.04 4.61 -12.14
C PRO A 262 -27.42 5.13 -11.76
N ASN A 263 -28.48 4.62 -12.39
CA ASN A 263 -29.87 4.96 -12.11
C ASN A 263 -30.69 3.74 -11.61
N ALA A 264 -30.00 2.60 -11.40
CA ALA A 264 -30.54 1.32 -11.00
C ALA A 264 -31.74 0.82 -11.84
N ASP A 265 -31.83 1.22 -13.11
CA ASP A 265 -32.96 0.91 -13.99
C ASP A 265 -32.88 -0.50 -14.62
N GLY A 266 -31.77 -1.20 -14.37
CA GLY A 266 -31.49 -2.54 -14.87
C GLY A 266 -30.76 -2.58 -16.21
N ILE A 267 -30.43 -1.43 -16.79
CA ILE A 267 -29.54 -1.30 -17.94
C ILE A 267 -28.13 -0.99 -17.40
N ILE A 268 -27.12 -1.65 -17.96
CA ILE A 268 -25.73 -1.34 -17.62
C ILE A 268 -25.27 -0.20 -18.52
N ASP A 269 -24.72 0.85 -17.91
CA ASP A 269 -24.23 2.04 -18.59
C ASP A 269 -22.71 2.00 -18.81
N SER A 270 -21.96 1.28 -17.97
CA SER A 270 -20.52 1.12 -18.16
C SER A 270 -20.02 -0.26 -17.73
N ARG A 271 -18.95 -0.72 -18.37
CA ARG A 271 -18.25 -1.96 -18.03
C ARG A 271 -16.74 -1.77 -18.00
N ASP A 272 -16.11 -2.41 -17.03
CA ASP A 272 -14.67 -2.62 -17.01
C ASP A 272 -14.36 -4.11 -16.81
N LEU A 273 -13.51 -4.66 -17.66
CA LEU A 273 -13.05 -6.05 -17.57
C LEU A 273 -11.54 -6.08 -17.32
N THR A 274 -11.14 -6.71 -16.21
CA THR A 274 -9.75 -7.11 -15.98
C THR A 274 -9.57 -8.59 -16.23
N THR A 275 -8.55 -8.97 -17.00
CA THR A 275 -8.12 -10.36 -17.22
C THR A 275 -6.68 -10.56 -16.81
N ASN A 276 -6.39 -11.61 -16.04
CA ASN A 276 -5.06 -11.88 -15.50
C ASN A 276 -4.55 -13.27 -15.92
N THR A 277 -3.23 -13.36 -16.12
CA THR A 277 -2.53 -14.64 -16.24
C THR A 277 -1.42 -14.74 -15.20
N TYR A 278 -1.04 -15.98 -14.86
CA TYR A 278 -0.08 -16.26 -13.81
C TYR A 278 0.85 -17.40 -14.21
N ASP A 279 2.05 -17.38 -13.64
CA ASP A 279 2.99 -18.50 -13.74
C ASP A 279 2.62 -19.66 -12.79
N ILE A 280 3.51 -20.65 -12.70
CA ILE A 280 3.36 -21.83 -11.85
C ILE A 280 3.66 -21.56 -10.37
N TRP A 281 4.09 -20.36 -9.98
CA TRP A 281 4.24 -19.96 -8.57
C TRP A 281 3.12 -19.01 -8.12
N GLY A 282 2.32 -18.52 -9.07
CA GLY A 282 1.21 -17.60 -8.82
C GLY A 282 1.59 -16.13 -8.99
N ASN A 283 2.75 -15.82 -9.56
CA ASN A 283 3.13 -14.45 -9.91
C ASN A 283 2.34 -14.03 -11.15
N GLN A 284 1.80 -12.81 -11.15
CA GLN A 284 0.99 -12.29 -12.26
C GLN A 284 1.89 -11.97 -13.45
N LEU A 285 1.72 -12.67 -14.57
CA LEU A 285 2.51 -12.47 -15.78
C LEU A 285 1.91 -11.36 -16.65
N THR A 286 0.59 -11.36 -16.82
CA THR A 286 -0.12 -10.33 -17.57
C THR A 286 -1.37 -9.88 -16.84
N ARG A 287 -1.71 -8.60 -17.00
CA ARG A 287 -2.99 -8.01 -16.62
C ARG A 287 -3.47 -7.14 -17.77
N ILE A 288 -4.66 -7.42 -18.28
CA ILE A 288 -5.32 -6.60 -19.29
C ILE A 288 -6.52 -5.94 -18.61
N ARG A 289 -6.64 -4.62 -18.69
CA ARG A 289 -7.86 -3.89 -18.32
C ARG A 289 -8.47 -3.30 -19.58
N GLU A 290 -9.75 -3.55 -19.79
CA GLU A 290 -10.53 -3.05 -20.92
C GLU A 290 -11.71 -2.25 -20.38
N SER A 291 -11.90 -1.03 -20.90
CA SER A 291 -12.99 -0.13 -20.50
C SER A 291 -13.98 0.07 -21.64
N ASP A 292 -15.27 -0.01 -21.32
CA ASP A 292 -16.42 0.26 -22.17
C ASP A 292 -17.35 1.21 -21.38
N PRO A 293 -17.06 2.52 -21.34
CA PRO A 293 -17.75 3.49 -20.48
C PRO A 293 -19.20 3.76 -20.88
N ASN A 294 -19.62 3.31 -22.06
CA ASN A 294 -20.98 3.51 -22.58
C ASN A 294 -21.77 2.17 -22.71
N ALA A 295 -21.14 1.06 -22.32
CA ALA A 295 -21.66 -0.29 -22.34
C ALA A 295 -22.18 -0.76 -23.71
N ASP A 296 -21.67 -0.19 -24.82
CA ASP A 296 -22.12 -0.48 -26.18
C ASP A 296 -21.52 -1.77 -26.77
N GLY A 297 -20.57 -2.38 -26.06
CA GLY A 297 -19.89 -3.62 -26.43
C GLY A 297 -18.63 -3.42 -27.28
N ILE A 298 -18.23 -2.19 -27.54
CA ILE A 298 -16.93 -1.81 -28.12
C ILE A 298 -16.04 -1.35 -26.97
N ILE A 299 -14.80 -1.84 -26.92
CA ILE A 299 -13.83 -1.39 -25.91
C ILE A 299 -13.24 -0.05 -26.36
N ASP A 300 -13.33 0.96 -25.51
CA ASP A 300 -12.81 2.30 -25.75
C ASP A 300 -11.35 2.46 -25.34
N SER A 301 -10.87 1.70 -24.36
CA SER A 301 -9.45 1.73 -23.98
C SER A 301 -8.95 0.41 -23.41
N ARG A 302 -7.64 0.17 -23.58
CA ARG A 302 -6.97 -1.00 -23.04
C ARG A 302 -5.66 -0.61 -22.35
N ASP A 303 -5.45 -1.11 -21.13
CA ASP A 303 -4.17 -1.10 -20.43
C ASP A 303 -3.65 -2.55 -20.30
N LEU A 304 -2.51 -2.84 -20.92
CA LEU A 304 -1.80 -4.11 -20.82
C LEU A 304 -0.58 -3.95 -19.93
N THR A 305 -0.58 -4.62 -18.78
CA THR A 305 0.60 -4.80 -17.94
C THR A 305 1.24 -6.17 -18.20
N THR A 306 2.55 -6.21 -18.45
CA THR A 306 3.37 -7.42 -18.52
C THR A 306 4.48 -7.40 -17.46
N ASN A 307 4.67 -8.52 -16.78
CA ASN A 307 5.64 -8.63 -15.69
C ASN A 307 6.62 -9.78 -15.92
N THR A 308 7.85 -9.58 -15.45
CA THR A 308 8.85 -10.65 -15.35
C THR A 308 9.34 -10.77 -13.91
N TYR A 309 9.82 -11.98 -13.56
CA TYR A 309 10.26 -12.30 -12.22
C TYR A 309 11.54 -13.13 -12.28
N ASP A 310 12.35 -13.05 -11.23
CA ASP A 310 13.44 -13.98 -11.02
C ASP A 310 12.93 -15.34 -10.49
N ILE A 311 13.87 -16.25 -10.22
CA ILE A 311 13.56 -17.60 -9.72
C ILE A 311 12.98 -17.61 -8.29
N TRP A 312 13.14 -16.53 -7.54
CA TRP A 312 12.62 -16.38 -6.18
C TRP A 312 11.27 -15.65 -6.15
N GLY A 313 10.79 -15.19 -7.30
CA GLY A 313 9.52 -14.47 -7.44
C GLY A 313 9.64 -12.97 -7.21
N ASN A 314 10.86 -12.40 -7.20
CA ASN A 314 11.02 -10.95 -7.15
C ASN A 314 10.73 -10.37 -8.54
N GLN A 315 9.87 -9.34 -8.62
CA GLN A 315 9.51 -8.71 -9.89
C GLN A 315 10.71 -7.95 -10.45
N LEU A 316 11.19 -8.33 -11.63
CA LEU A 316 12.32 -7.71 -12.32
C LEU A 316 11.85 -6.57 -13.22
N THR A 317 10.78 -6.79 -13.98
CA THR A 317 10.19 -5.76 -14.84
C THR A 317 8.68 -5.74 -14.75
N SER A 318 8.09 -4.56 -14.94
CA SER A 318 6.66 -4.33 -15.15
C SER A 318 6.49 -3.25 -16.22
N ILE A 319 5.91 -3.61 -17.37
CA ILE A 319 5.65 -2.68 -18.47
C ILE A 319 4.14 -2.56 -18.62
N SER A 320 3.61 -1.35 -18.57
CA SER A 320 2.20 -1.02 -18.81
C SER A 320 2.07 -0.20 -20.08
N GLU A 321 1.24 -0.66 -21.01
CA GLU A 321 0.98 -0.04 -22.31
C GLU A 321 -0.49 0.34 -22.39
N TYR A 322 -0.79 1.61 -22.67
CA TYR A 322 -2.15 2.14 -22.79
C TYR A 322 -2.47 2.44 -24.25
N ASP A 323 -3.58 1.88 -24.75
CA ASP A 323 -4.11 2.07 -26.12
C ASP A 323 -5.54 2.64 -26.03
N GLU A 324 -5.67 3.92 -26.35
CA GLU A 324 -6.93 4.65 -26.45
C GLU A 324 -7.59 4.40 -27.81
N GLY A 325 -8.87 4.06 -27.78
CA GLY A 325 -9.64 3.61 -28.94
C GLY A 325 -9.31 2.20 -29.41
N VAL A 326 -8.39 1.50 -28.72
CA VAL A 326 -8.04 0.10 -28.98
C VAL A 326 -7.66 -0.12 -30.46
N ASN A 327 -6.86 0.80 -30.97
CA ASN A 327 -6.57 0.92 -32.39
C ASN A 327 -5.27 0.19 -32.79
N GLY A 328 -4.53 -0.33 -31.80
CA GLY A 328 -3.26 -1.03 -31.97
C GLY A 328 -2.03 -0.12 -31.95
N THR A 329 -2.20 1.20 -31.83
CA THR A 329 -1.15 2.17 -31.55
C THR A 329 -1.17 2.45 -30.06
N ILE A 330 -0.03 2.26 -29.39
CA ILE A 330 0.08 2.60 -27.97
C ILE A 330 0.18 4.13 -27.83
N ASP A 331 -0.59 4.69 -26.91
CA ASP A 331 -0.60 6.13 -26.61
C ASP A 331 0.36 6.49 -25.48
N SER A 332 0.58 5.58 -24.52
CA SER A 332 1.60 5.78 -23.49
C SER A 332 2.14 4.48 -22.91
N ILE A 333 3.38 4.55 -22.44
CA ILE A 333 4.10 3.44 -21.84
C ILE A 333 4.61 3.87 -20.46
N ARG A 334 4.42 3.01 -19.46
CA ARG A 334 5.10 3.09 -18.17
C ARG A 334 5.92 1.84 -17.95
N SER A 335 7.21 1.99 -17.67
CA SER A 335 8.08 0.88 -17.30
C SER A 335 8.49 0.99 -15.83
N GLU A 336 8.76 -0.17 -15.23
CA GLU A 336 9.35 -0.30 -13.92
C GLU A 336 10.37 -1.44 -13.97
N THR A 337 11.61 -1.15 -13.56
CA THR A 337 12.73 -2.10 -13.57
C THR A 337 13.35 -2.17 -12.20
N ASN A 338 13.53 -3.39 -11.68
CA ASN A 338 14.05 -3.64 -10.35
C ASN A 338 15.30 -4.51 -10.40
N THR A 339 16.22 -4.25 -9.46
CA THR A 339 17.33 -5.15 -9.18
C THR A 339 17.35 -5.52 -7.71
N TYR A 340 17.92 -6.69 -7.41
CA TYR A 340 17.98 -7.24 -6.06
C TYR A 340 19.37 -7.82 -5.80
N ASP A 341 19.75 -7.85 -4.52
CA ASP A 341 20.90 -8.61 -4.06
C ASP A 341 20.59 -10.11 -3.95
N ILE A 342 21.60 -10.90 -3.54
CA ILE A 342 21.49 -12.35 -3.39
C ILE A 342 20.54 -12.80 -2.26
N TRP A 343 20.14 -11.89 -1.38
CA TRP A 343 19.19 -12.16 -0.30
C TRP A 343 17.76 -11.68 -0.63
N GLY A 344 17.57 -11.09 -1.81
CA GLY A 344 16.29 -10.55 -2.26
C GLY A 344 16.00 -9.15 -1.76
N ASN A 345 16.99 -8.43 -1.20
CA ASN A 345 16.80 -7.02 -0.89
C ASN A 345 16.88 -6.21 -2.19
N GLN A 346 15.88 -5.36 -2.43
CA GLN A 346 15.86 -4.49 -3.60
C GLN A 346 17.01 -3.50 -3.53
N LEU A 347 17.76 -3.35 -4.62
CA LEU A 347 18.90 -2.45 -4.76
C LEU A 347 18.54 -1.22 -5.60
N THR A 348 17.78 -1.41 -6.68
CA THR A 348 17.29 -0.31 -7.51
C THR A 348 15.83 -0.50 -7.93
N ASN A 349 15.12 0.61 -8.11
CA ASN A 349 13.82 0.70 -8.77
C ASN A 349 13.88 1.89 -9.72
N ILE A 350 13.76 1.63 -11.01
CA ILE A 350 13.69 2.67 -12.04
C ILE A 350 12.29 2.65 -12.61
N ILE A 351 11.60 3.79 -12.54
CA ILE A 351 10.28 4.00 -13.14
C ILE A 351 10.42 5.04 -14.23
N GLU A 352 9.98 4.69 -15.43
CA GLU A 352 10.00 5.60 -16.58
C GLU A 352 8.59 5.75 -17.16
N ARG A 353 8.31 6.91 -17.71
CA ARG A 353 7.08 7.16 -18.48
C ARG A 353 7.44 7.78 -19.82
N ASP A 354 6.83 7.24 -20.85
CA ASP A 354 6.78 7.77 -22.20
C ASP A 354 5.29 8.04 -22.48
N SER A 355 4.90 9.31 -22.36
CA SER A 355 3.50 9.73 -22.29
C SER A 355 2.81 9.79 -23.64
N ASN A 356 3.59 9.70 -24.72
CA ASN A 356 3.12 9.71 -26.10
C ASN A 356 3.60 8.50 -26.91
N ALA A 357 4.24 7.53 -26.24
CA ALA A 357 4.81 6.30 -26.79
C ALA A 357 5.75 6.55 -27.98
N ASP A 358 6.49 7.66 -28.00
CA ASP A 358 7.38 8.03 -29.11
C ASP A 358 8.79 7.45 -28.99
N GLY A 359 9.08 6.77 -27.87
CA GLY A 359 10.38 6.19 -27.52
C GLY A 359 11.27 7.11 -26.70
N THR A 360 10.85 8.35 -26.44
CA THR A 360 11.52 9.31 -25.56
C THR A 360 10.90 9.21 -24.17
N ILE A 361 11.75 9.11 -23.16
CA ILE A 361 11.29 9.15 -21.77
C ILE A 361 10.96 10.61 -21.43
N ASP A 362 9.74 10.87 -20.95
CA ASP A 362 9.33 12.18 -20.45
C ASP A 362 9.58 12.34 -18.96
N TYR A 363 9.66 11.21 -18.24
CA TYR A 363 9.79 11.20 -16.79
C TYR A 363 10.59 9.97 -16.37
N ARG A 364 11.59 10.17 -15.53
CA ARG A 364 12.32 9.09 -14.85
C ARG A 364 12.36 9.34 -13.35
N ARG A 365 12.10 8.28 -12.59
CA ARG A 365 12.38 8.23 -11.17
C ARG A 365 13.26 7.03 -10.87
N GLU A 366 14.39 7.28 -10.23
CA GLU A 366 15.32 6.25 -9.78
C GLU A 366 15.34 6.21 -8.26
N ILE A 367 15.13 5.03 -7.68
CA ILE A 367 15.26 4.77 -6.25
C ILE A 367 16.42 3.80 -6.06
N ILE A 368 17.36 4.19 -5.21
CA ILE A 368 18.55 3.41 -4.86
C ILE A 368 18.46 3.05 -3.39
N TYR A 369 18.66 1.78 -3.08
CA TYR A 369 18.66 1.25 -1.73
C TYR A 369 20.06 0.77 -1.36
N GLU A 370 20.58 1.30 -0.25
CA GLU A 370 21.87 0.91 0.32
C GLU A 370 21.65 0.32 1.70
N TYR A 371 22.19 -0.89 1.93
CA TYR A 371 22.12 -1.57 3.21
C TYR A 371 23.50 -1.59 3.84
N LEU A 372 23.66 -0.81 4.91
CA LEU A 372 24.86 -0.75 5.71
C LEU A 372 24.71 -1.73 6.85
N ASP A 373 25.06 -2.98 6.60
CA ASP A 373 25.24 -3.94 7.68
C ASP A 373 26.64 -3.75 8.28
N GLY A 374 26.76 -3.89 9.60
CA GLY A 374 27.97 -3.57 10.38
C GLY A 374 29.24 -4.38 10.05
N SER A 375 29.32 -5.01 8.87
CA SER A 375 30.57 -5.55 8.34
C SER A 375 30.67 -5.70 6.80
N GLN A 376 29.62 -5.54 5.98
CA GLN A 376 29.74 -5.65 4.52
C GLN A 376 28.67 -4.81 3.79
N SER A 377 29.08 -3.75 3.09
CA SER A 377 28.28 -3.15 2.01
C SER A 377 28.19 -4.16 0.88
N VAL A 378 26.99 -4.65 0.56
CA VAL A 378 26.80 -5.55 -0.58
C VAL A 378 26.15 -4.78 -1.70
N ILE A 379 26.99 -4.12 -2.49
CA ILE A 379 26.62 -3.67 -3.83
C ILE A 379 26.92 -4.85 -4.74
N GLY A 380 25.88 -5.55 -5.18
CA GLY A 380 25.98 -6.66 -6.12
C GLY A 380 24.74 -6.73 -6.98
N ALA A 381 24.73 -5.97 -8.09
CA ALA A 381 23.68 -6.07 -9.09
C ALA A 381 23.81 -7.42 -9.83
N LEU A 382 22.80 -8.28 -9.72
CA LEU A 382 22.62 -9.38 -10.66
C LEU A 382 21.90 -8.81 -11.90
N THR A 383 22.65 -8.52 -12.96
CA THR A 383 22.05 -8.24 -14.28
C THR A 383 21.75 -9.57 -14.97
N PHE A 384 20.49 -9.97 -15.05
CA PHE A 384 20.05 -11.03 -15.95
C PHE A 384 19.55 -10.39 -17.25
N SER A 385 20.29 -10.57 -18.34
CA SER A 385 19.81 -10.28 -19.68
C SER A 385 19.00 -11.49 -20.15
N ALA A 386 17.67 -11.33 -20.23
CA ALA A 386 16.80 -12.26 -20.94
C ALA A 386 16.53 -11.68 -22.32
N GLY A 387 17.31 -12.10 -23.32
CA GLY A 387 17.02 -11.80 -24.71
C GLY A 387 15.69 -12.43 -25.14
N ILE A 388 14.77 -11.63 -25.67
CA ILE A 388 13.56 -12.11 -26.34
C ILE A 388 14.01 -12.85 -27.60
N ASN A 389 13.80 -14.16 -27.65
CA ASN A 389 13.83 -14.91 -28.91
C ASN A 389 12.45 -15.47 -29.19
N ASP A 390 11.94 -15.08 -30.35
CA ASP A 390 10.66 -15.50 -30.91
C ASP A 390 10.55 -17.04 -31.05
N TYR A 391 9.37 -17.53 -30.65
CA TYR A 391 8.76 -18.83 -30.95
C TYR A 391 9.49 -20.16 -30.60
N ASN A 392 8.84 -20.87 -29.67
CA ASN A 392 8.85 -22.31 -29.41
C ASN A 392 10.11 -22.95 -28.76
N ASN A 393 9.84 -23.58 -27.60
CA ASN A 393 10.63 -24.53 -26.82
C ASN A 393 11.78 -23.99 -25.96
N SER A 394 11.56 -24.09 -24.65
CA SER A 394 12.50 -24.28 -23.50
C SER A 394 13.80 -23.46 -23.49
N PRO A 395 14.03 -22.59 -22.49
CA PRO A 395 15.33 -21.97 -22.31
C PRO A 395 16.38 -23.01 -21.90
N ILE A 396 17.43 -23.11 -22.70
CA ILE A 396 18.71 -23.71 -22.33
C ILE A 396 19.49 -22.63 -21.59
N PHE A 397 19.91 -22.90 -20.35
CA PHE A 397 20.74 -21.99 -19.56
C PHE A 397 22.21 -22.18 -19.94
N GLU A 398 22.84 -21.14 -20.49
CA GLU A 398 24.28 -21.06 -20.68
C GLU A 398 24.85 -20.07 -19.65
N ILE A 399 25.69 -20.57 -18.74
CA ILE A 399 26.37 -19.76 -17.73
C ILE A 399 27.70 -19.32 -18.34
N GLU A 400 27.80 -18.06 -18.78
CA GLU A 400 29.08 -17.43 -19.06
C GLU A 400 29.68 -16.89 -17.75
N ASN A 401 30.63 -17.64 -17.19
CA ASN A 401 31.51 -17.16 -16.14
C ASN A 401 32.65 -16.35 -16.78
N ASP A 402 32.53 -15.03 -16.80
CA ASP A 402 33.67 -14.17 -17.09
C ASP A 402 34.11 -13.48 -15.79
N ASN A 403 35.02 -14.14 -15.07
CA ASN A 403 35.88 -13.47 -14.10
C ASN A 403 37.25 -14.15 -14.08
N SER A 404 38.18 -13.52 -14.78
CA SER A 404 39.60 -13.83 -14.74
C SER A 404 40.26 -13.09 -13.58
N LEU A 405 40.60 -13.80 -12.51
CA LEU A 405 41.79 -13.50 -11.72
C LEU A 405 42.41 -14.80 -11.20
N LEU A 406 43.57 -15.13 -11.77
CA LEU A 406 44.41 -16.27 -11.42
C LEU A 406 45.36 -15.93 -10.25
N ALA A 407 45.61 -16.97 -9.45
CA ALA A 407 46.80 -17.32 -8.65
C ALA A 407 46.53 -17.40 -7.13
N THR A 408 46.82 -18.49 -6.39
CA THR A 408 47.59 -19.73 -6.65
C THR A 408 47.35 -20.71 -5.49
N GLU A 409 47.29 -22.02 -5.80
CA GLU A 409 47.74 -23.22 -5.04
C GLU A 409 47.18 -23.43 -3.60
N ASP A 410 46.48 -24.50 -3.25
CA ASP A 410 46.85 -25.91 -3.40
C ASP A 410 45.70 -26.83 -3.85
N LEU A 411 46.04 -27.75 -4.76
CA LEU A 411 45.29 -28.95 -5.15
C LEU A 411 45.54 -30.08 -4.14
N ASP A 412 44.49 -30.86 -3.84
CA ASP A 412 44.43 -32.33 -3.93
C ASP A 412 43.24 -32.87 -3.10
N PHE A 413 42.54 -33.96 -3.39
CA PHE A 413 42.23 -34.75 -4.59
C PHE A 413 41.13 -35.76 -4.11
N ILE A 414 40.35 -36.31 -5.05
CA ILE A 414 39.58 -37.59 -4.99
C ILE A 414 38.11 -37.61 -4.51
N THR A 415 37.23 -37.46 -5.51
CA THR A 415 36.20 -38.43 -6.00
C THR A 415 35.55 -39.45 -5.05
N ASN A 416 34.20 -39.54 -5.12
CA ASN A 416 33.54 -40.69 -5.74
C ASN A 416 32.07 -40.43 -6.13
N ILE A 417 31.77 -40.85 -7.36
CA ILE A 417 30.45 -40.96 -8.00
C ILE A 417 29.89 -42.38 -7.71
N SER A 418 28.57 -42.56 -7.90
CA SER A 418 27.78 -43.82 -8.04
C SER A 418 27.42 -44.54 -6.71
N GLU A 419 26.22 -45.05 -6.46
CA GLU A 419 25.10 -45.49 -7.34
C GLU A 419 23.88 -45.95 -6.48
N PHE A 420 22.66 -45.92 -7.07
CA PHE A 420 21.40 -46.68 -6.77
C PHE A 420 20.80 -46.66 -5.33
N ILE A 421 19.51 -46.36 -5.08
CA ILE A 421 18.23 -46.89 -5.62
C ILE A 421 17.16 -45.79 -5.64
#